data_AF-A0A1F1E8B2-F1
#
_entry.id   AF-A0A1F1E8B2-F1
#
_cell.length_a   1.000
_cell.length_b   1.000
_cell.length_c   1.000
_cell.angle_alpha   90.00
_cell.angle_beta   90.00
_cell.angle_gamma   90.00
#
_symmetry.space_group_name_H-M   'P 1'
#
loop_
_entity.id
_entity.type
_entity.pdbx_description
1 polymer ?
#
loop_
_entity_poly.entity_id
_entity_poly.type
_entity_poly.pdbx_seq_one_letter_code
_entity_poly.pdbx_strand_id
1 'polypeptide(L)'
;MDKKVLTALAAATAYFVAVPAASALLPEPTTPTSAVAFHDVAITDLECAQSPTYLNDSPRWECGDTTIGADPAQTFGEPETSLLRKHRYILDTPFLSDAPVRQPQKNLYRLDEGDKVTVLYDSDDKKLFFHLEGPDAARYADKMEVK
;
A
#
# COMPACT_ATOMS: atom_id res chain seq x y z
N MET A 1 -39.98 -14.92 62.42
CA MET A 1 -38.80 -15.10 61.56
C MET A 1 -39.32 -15.04 60.13
N ASP A 2 -39.27 -13.87 59.51
CA ASP A 2 -38.17 -13.46 58.61
C ASP A 2 -38.10 -14.43 57.42
N LYS A 3 -38.16 -14.05 56.14
CA LYS A 3 -38.01 -12.77 55.45
C LYS A 3 -38.25 -13.10 53.96
N LYS A 4 -38.95 -12.20 53.25
CA LYS A 4 -38.61 -11.68 51.90
C LYS A 4 -38.64 -12.68 50.72
N VAL A 5 -38.96 -12.35 49.46
CA VAL A 5 -39.39 -11.17 48.66
C VAL A 5 -39.61 -11.80 47.27
N LEU A 6 -40.83 -11.90 46.73
CA LEU A 6 -41.36 -11.09 45.63
C LEU A 6 -40.34 -10.72 44.53
N THR A 7 -40.43 -11.29 43.32
CA THR A 7 -40.27 -10.49 42.08
C THR A 7 -40.94 -11.16 40.87
N ALA A 8 -42.04 -10.57 40.42
CA ALA A 8 -42.56 -10.70 39.07
C ALA A 8 -42.06 -9.51 38.25
N LEU A 9 -41.54 -9.73 37.04
CA LEU A 9 -41.36 -8.72 35.99
C LEU A 9 -41.83 -9.41 34.69
N ALA A 10 -43.08 -9.25 34.24
CA ALA A 10 -43.65 -8.08 33.58
C ALA A 10 -42.86 -7.69 32.32
N ALA A 11 -43.40 -8.14 31.17
CA ALA A 11 -42.93 -7.84 29.83
C ALA A 11 -42.99 -6.34 29.55
N ALA A 12 -41.89 -5.78 29.04
CA ALA A 12 -41.83 -4.42 28.50
C ALA A 12 -41.64 -4.51 26.99
N THR A 13 -42.76 -4.36 26.26
CA THR A 13 -42.79 -4.07 24.83
C THR A 13 -42.29 -2.64 24.61
N ALA A 14 -41.03 -2.51 24.16
CA ALA A 14 -40.49 -1.23 23.76
C ALA A 14 -40.91 -0.89 22.31
N TYR A 15 -41.63 0.22 22.20
CA TYR A 15 -42.05 0.85 20.95
C TYR A 15 -40.82 1.26 20.12
N PHE A 16 -40.67 0.70 18.92
CA PHE A 16 -39.77 1.25 17.91
C PHE A 16 -40.41 2.50 17.30
N VAL A 17 -39.91 3.67 17.69
CA VAL A 17 -40.18 4.92 16.98
C VAL A 17 -39.39 4.88 15.68
N ALA A 18 -40.10 4.83 14.55
CA ALA A 18 -39.50 4.91 13.23
C ALA A 18 -38.83 6.28 13.06
N VAL A 19 -37.49 6.30 13.07
CA VAL A 19 -36.72 7.45 12.61
C VAL A 19 -36.91 7.53 11.10
N PRO A 20 -37.33 8.66 10.52
CA PRO A 20 -37.33 8.80 9.06
C PRO A 20 -35.88 8.69 8.61
N ALA A 21 -35.57 7.60 7.89
CA ALA A 21 -34.30 7.41 7.23
C ALA A 21 -34.16 8.49 6.15
N ALA A 22 -33.69 9.67 6.54
CA ALA A 22 -33.02 10.54 5.60
C ALA A 22 -31.84 9.71 5.10
N SER A 23 -31.90 9.25 3.85
CA SER A 23 -30.74 8.80 3.09
C SER A 23 -29.83 10.00 2.89
N ALA A 24 -29.22 10.48 3.98
CA ALA A 24 -27.95 11.16 3.90
C ALA A 24 -27.01 10.09 3.36
N LEU A 25 -26.70 10.18 2.06
CA LEU A 25 -25.53 9.53 1.50
C LEU A 25 -24.39 9.91 2.43
N LEU A 26 -23.98 8.99 3.31
CA LEU A 26 -22.78 9.19 4.11
C LEU A 26 -21.69 9.50 3.10
N PRO A 27 -20.89 10.57 3.30
CA PRO A 27 -19.76 10.82 2.42
C PRO A 27 -18.96 9.54 2.34
N GLU A 28 -18.59 9.13 1.12
CA GLU A 28 -17.76 7.95 0.94
C GLU A 28 -16.55 8.08 1.88
N PRO A 29 -16.20 7.03 2.62
CA PRO A 29 -15.06 7.09 3.52
C PRO A 29 -13.82 7.44 2.68
N THR A 30 -13.36 8.68 2.80
CA THR A 30 -12.13 9.13 2.16
C THR A 30 -11.00 8.37 2.79
N THR A 31 -10.32 7.55 1.99
CA THR A 31 -9.13 6.85 2.43
C THR A 31 -8.08 7.90 2.83
N PRO A 32 -7.48 7.82 4.03
CA PRO A 32 -6.55 8.85 4.49
C PRO A 32 -5.35 8.94 3.55
N THR A 33 -4.92 10.18 3.27
CA THR A 33 -3.67 10.41 2.56
C THR A 33 -2.49 10.24 3.51
N SER A 34 -1.40 9.69 3.01
CA SER A 34 -0.12 9.61 3.74
C SER A 34 1.04 9.87 2.80
N ALA A 35 2.18 10.28 3.36
CA ALA A 35 3.43 10.33 2.62
C ALA A 35 3.75 8.94 2.06
N VAL A 36 4.20 8.88 0.81
CA VAL A 36 4.62 7.61 0.19
C VAL A 36 6.01 7.27 0.68
N ALA A 37 6.07 6.47 1.75
CA ALA A 37 7.31 6.04 2.37
C ALA A 37 7.19 4.62 2.92
N PHE A 38 8.27 3.84 2.76
CA PHE A 38 8.40 2.51 3.34
C PHE A 38 9.82 2.31 3.86
N HIS A 39 9.94 2.13 5.18
CA HIS A 39 11.21 2.17 5.90
C HIS A 39 12.02 3.43 5.56
N ASP A 40 13.24 3.26 5.04
CA ASP A 40 14.20 4.35 4.81
C ASP A 40 14.04 4.95 3.41
N VAL A 41 13.07 4.51 2.62
CA VAL A 41 12.87 4.99 1.26
C VAL A 41 11.55 5.74 1.17
N ALA A 42 11.57 6.93 0.59
CA ALA A 42 10.39 7.77 0.38
C ALA A 42 10.37 8.36 -1.02
N ILE A 43 9.18 8.77 -1.48
CA ILE A 43 9.02 9.61 -2.66
C ILE A 43 8.79 11.04 -2.18
N THR A 44 9.73 11.93 -2.48
CA THR A 44 9.72 13.29 -1.94
C THR A 44 8.57 14.11 -2.52
N ASP A 45 7.93 14.90 -1.65
CA ASP A 45 6.76 15.74 -1.94
C ASP A 45 5.55 14.99 -2.53
N LEU A 46 5.37 13.71 -2.18
CA LEU A 46 4.23 12.90 -2.62
C LEU A 46 3.41 12.38 -1.44
N GLU A 47 2.15 12.79 -1.40
CA GLU A 47 1.11 12.23 -0.53
C GLU A 47 0.00 11.62 -1.37
N CYS A 48 -0.42 10.42 -1.02
CA CYS A 48 -1.40 9.64 -1.77
C CYS A 48 -2.36 8.91 -0.83
N ALA A 49 -3.53 8.51 -1.32
CA ALA A 49 -4.48 7.74 -0.53
C ALA A 49 -3.89 6.35 -0.22
N GLN A 50 -3.76 6.00 1.05
CA GLN A 50 -3.19 4.70 1.44
C GLN A 50 -4.25 3.61 1.43
N SER A 51 -4.11 2.63 0.56
CA SER A 51 -5.10 1.56 0.40
C SER A 51 -5.37 0.84 1.73
N PRO A 52 -6.63 0.78 2.20
CA PRO A 52 -6.97 0.25 3.53
C PRO A 52 -6.88 -1.27 3.61
N THR A 53 -6.77 -1.97 2.47
CA THR A 53 -6.76 -3.42 2.38
C THR A 53 -5.35 -4.02 2.41
N TYR A 54 -4.31 -3.20 2.42
CA TYR A 54 -2.93 -3.65 2.39
C TYR A 54 -2.30 -3.71 3.79
N LEU A 55 -1.41 -4.68 3.99
CA LEU A 55 -0.75 -4.91 5.25
C LEU A 55 0.35 -3.87 5.48
N ASN A 56 0.68 -3.58 6.74
CA ASN A 56 1.74 -2.62 7.09
C ASN A 56 3.12 -3.01 6.53
N ASP A 57 3.36 -4.31 6.31
CA ASP A 57 4.58 -4.84 5.72
C ASP A 57 4.55 -4.87 4.18
N SER A 58 3.41 -4.56 3.57
CA SER A 58 3.26 -4.47 2.12
C SER A 58 2.31 -3.34 1.73
N PRO A 59 2.61 -2.08 2.09
CA PRO A 59 1.69 -0.97 1.88
C PRO A 59 1.45 -0.68 0.39
N ARG A 60 0.28 -0.12 0.09
CA ARG A 60 -0.09 0.38 -1.25
C ARG A 60 -0.70 1.77 -1.14
N TRP A 61 -0.38 2.61 -2.10
CA TRP A 61 -0.88 3.97 -2.26
C TRP A 61 -1.51 4.15 -3.64
N GLU A 62 -2.63 4.87 -3.69
CA GLU A 62 -3.30 5.28 -4.92
C GLU A 62 -3.03 6.78 -5.15
N CYS A 63 -2.19 7.07 -6.15
CA CYS A 63 -1.70 8.39 -6.52
C CYS A 63 -2.37 8.88 -7.82
N GLY A 64 -3.69 8.98 -7.82
CA GLY A 64 -4.47 9.23 -9.03
C GLY A 64 -4.52 7.98 -9.91
N ASP A 65 -4.10 8.10 -11.17
CA ASP A 65 -4.04 6.97 -12.12
C ASP A 65 -2.79 6.09 -11.96
N THR A 66 -1.94 6.39 -10.97
CA THR A 66 -0.73 5.60 -10.68
C THR A 66 -0.83 4.97 -9.31
N THR A 67 -0.64 3.67 -9.24
CA THR A 67 -0.51 2.93 -7.99
C THR A 67 0.96 2.81 -7.60
N ILE A 68 1.24 2.88 -6.30
CA ILE A 68 2.55 2.56 -5.73
C ILE A 68 2.38 1.48 -4.66
N GLY A 69 3.08 0.37 -4.79
CA GLY A 69 3.18 -0.68 -3.77
C GLY A 69 4.60 -0.81 -3.25
N ALA A 70 4.76 -1.26 -2.01
CA ALA A 70 6.08 -1.62 -1.48
C ALA A 70 6.01 -2.97 -0.75
N ASP A 71 7.11 -3.73 -0.76
CA ASP A 71 7.24 -4.97 0.01
C ASP A 71 8.71 -5.29 0.36
N PRO A 72 8.99 -5.93 1.50
CA PRO A 72 10.31 -6.46 1.80
C PRO A 72 10.60 -7.67 0.91
N ALA A 73 11.84 -7.79 0.45
CA ALA A 73 12.24 -8.99 -0.27
C ALA A 73 12.35 -10.17 0.69
N GLN A 74 11.74 -11.30 0.32
CA GLN A 74 11.85 -12.55 1.09
C GLN A 74 13.15 -13.33 0.82
N THR A 75 13.95 -12.91 -0.17
CA THR A 75 15.15 -13.64 -0.60
C THR A 75 16.34 -12.73 -0.82
N PHE A 76 17.52 -13.21 -0.40
CA PHE A 76 18.81 -12.58 -0.65
C PHE A 76 19.39 -13.13 -1.96
N GLY A 77 19.78 -12.22 -2.86
CA GLY A 77 20.42 -12.52 -4.13
C GLY A 77 20.96 -11.24 -4.74
N GLU A 78 21.69 -11.35 -5.86
CA GLU A 78 22.20 -10.18 -6.58
C GLU A 78 21.06 -9.20 -6.92
N PRO A 79 21.25 -7.88 -6.69
CA PRO A 79 20.18 -6.89 -6.84
C PRO A 79 19.55 -6.91 -8.23
N GLU A 80 20.34 -6.96 -9.30
CA GLU A 80 19.82 -6.97 -10.67
C GLU A 80 18.93 -8.19 -10.96
N THR A 81 19.37 -9.39 -10.52
CA THR A 81 18.59 -10.62 -10.70
C THR A 81 17.30 -10.59 -9.88
N SER A 82 17.37 -10.04 -8.67
CA SER A 82 16.22 -9.90 -7.78
C SER A 82 15.20 -8.91 -8.36
N LEU A 83 15.68 -7.79 -8.89
CA LEU A 83 14.88 -6.77 -9.55
C LEU A 83 14.17 -7.32 -10.79
N LEU A 84 14.89 -7.99 -11.70
CA LEU A 84 14.31 -8.62 -12.90
C LEU A 84 13.21 -9.64 -12.55
N ARG A 85 13.47 -10.49 -11.56
CA ARG A 85 12.48 -11.47 -11.08
C ARG A 85 11.25 -10.81 -10.51
N LYS A 86 11.43 -9.71 -9.76
CA LYS A 86 10.31 -8.97 -9.18
C LYS A 86 9.51 -8.24 -10.27
N HIS A 87 10.20 -7.56 -11.19
CA HIS A 87 9.58 -6.84 -12.30
C HIS A 87 8.71 -7.75 -13.17
N ARG A 88 9.16 -8.97 -13.43
CA ARG A 88 8.37 -10.01 -14.11
C ARG A 88 6.98 -10.23 -13.48
N TYR A 89 6.87 -10.21 -12.15
CA TYR A 89 5.56 -10.40 -11.49
C TYR A 89 4.61 -9.23 -11.74
N ILE A 90 5.14 -8.01 -11.86
CA ILE A 90 4.35 -6.80 -12.12
C ILE A 90 3.89 -6.76 -13.58
N LEU A 91 4.76 -7.22 -14.50
CA LEU A 91 4.42 -7.37 -15.91
C LEU A 91 3.42 -8.51 -16.18
N ASP A 92 3.14 -9.38 -15.20
CA ASP A 92 2.32 -10.58 -15.35
C ASP A 92 2.75 -11.46 -16.55
N THR A 93 4.05 -11.74 -16.64
CA THR A 93 4.67 -12.47 -17.75
C THR A 93 5.55 -13.62 -17.25
N PRO A 94 5.74 -14.71 -18.02
CA PRO A 94 6.68 -15.76 -17.63
C PRO A 94 8.16 -15.38 -17.89
N PHE A 95 8.42 -14.35 -18.71
CA PHE A 95 9.76 -13.98 -19.17
C PHE A 95 10.41 -12.92 -18.28
N LEU A 96 11.74 -12.89 -18.24
CA LEU A 96 12.45 -11.75 -17.65
C LEU A 96 12.50 -10.61 -18.68
N SER A 97 12.38 -9.38 -18.19
CA SER A 97 12.56 -8.17 -19.00
C SER A 97 13.98 -8.09 -19.58
N ASP A 98 14.10 -7.56 -20.79
CA ASP A 98 15.37 -7.17 -21.41
C ASP A 98 15.68 -5.67 -21.22
N ALA A 99 14.81 -4.94 -20.53
CA ALA A 99 15.01 -3.53 -20.22
C ALA A 99 16.26 -3.34 -19.34
N PRO A 100 17.04 -2.27 -19.56
CA PRO A 100 18.27 -2.04 -18.82
C PRO A 100 17.98 -1.75 -17.34
N VAL A 101 18.66 -2.48 -16.46
CA VAL A 101 18.72 -2.14 -15.04
C VAL A 101 19.65 -0.94 -14.86
N ARG A 102 19.15 0.09 -14.20
CA ARG A 102 19.89 1.31 -13.87
C ARG A 102 20.11 1.39 -12.37
N GLN A 103 21.17 2.10 -11.97
CA GLN A 103 21.43 2.44 -10.58
C GLN A 103 21.46 3.97 -10.42
N PRO A 104 20.29 4.64 -10.33
CA PRO A 104 20.23 6.10 -10.24
C PRO A 104 20.91 6.67 -8.98
N GLN A 105 20.96 5.90 -7.89
CA GLN A 105 21.62 6.28 -6.64
C GLN A 105 22.29 5.05 -6.03
N LYS A 106 23.25 5.27 -5.12
CA LYS A 106 23.88 4.16 -4.38
C LYS A 106 22.79 3.31 -3.73
N ASN A 107 22.90 1.99 -3.88
CA ASN A 107 21.97 1.00 -3.32
C ASN A 107 20.54 1.03 -3.88
N LEU A 108 20.23 1.91 -4.84
CA LEU A 108 18.90 2.01 -5.44
C LEU A 108 18.98 1.60 -6.92
N TYR A 109 18.37 0.47 -7.25
CA TYR A 109 18.31 -0.12 -8.58
C TYR A 109 16.91 0.08 -9.15
N ARG A 110 16.82 0.32 -10.45
CA ARG A 110 15.57 0.66 -11.12
C ARG A 110 15.50 0.02 -12.50
N LEU A 111 14.33 -0.48 -12.84
CA LEU A 111 13.98 -1.00 -14.15
C LEU A 111 12.63 -0.41 -14.55
N ASP A 112 12.59 0.18 -15.76
CA ASP A 112 11.40 0.80 -16.32
C ASP A 112 11.00 0.04 -17.59
N GLU A 113 9.73 -0.33 -17.69
CA GLU A 113 9.16 -0.93 -18.88
C GLU A 113 7.73 -0.40 -19.08
N GLY A 114 7.57 0.52 -20.04
CA GLY A 114 6.29 1.18 -20.28
C GLY A 114 5.84 2.02 -19.08
N ASP A 115 4.64 1.74 -18.58
CA ASP A 115 4.03 2.36 -17.41
C ASP A 115 4.33 1.62 -16.10
N LYS A 116 5.20 0.61 -16.14
CA LYS A 116 5.60 -0.19 -14.98
C LYS A 116 7.05 0.09 -14.61
N VAL A 117 7.28 0.42 -13.35
CA VAL A 117 8.60 0.66 -12.80
C VAL A 117 8.78 -0.19 -11.56
N THR A 118 9.90 -0.91 -11.49
CA THR A 118 10.35 -1.54 -10.25
C THR A 118 11.57 -0.84 -9.73
N VAL A 119 11.55 -0.54 -8.44
CA VAL A 119 12.72 -0.05 -7.71
C VAL A 119 13.08 -1.06 -6.63
N LEU A 120 14.36 -1.35 -6.51
CA LEU A 120 14.94 -2.14 -5.43
C LEU A 120 15.90 -1.25 -4.66
N TYR A 121 15.63 -1.06 -3.37
CA TYR A 121 16.63 -0.60 -2.42
C TYR A 121 17.33 -1.81 -1.78
N ASP A 122 18.65 -1.86 -1.88
CA ASP A 122 19.49 -2.96 -1.44
C ASP A 122 20.54 -2.46 -0.45
N SER A 123 20.29 -2.61 0.85
CA SER A 123 21.25 -2.35 1.92
C SER A 123 21.76 -3.66 2.52
N ASP A 124 22.83 -3.56 3.32
CA ASP A 124 23.48 -4.72 3.94
C ASP A 124 22.52 -5.58 4.79
N ASP A 125 21.48 -4.96 5.35
CA ASP A 125 20.53 -5.57 6.29
C ASP A 125 19.15 -5.86 5.69
N LYS A 126 18.79 -5.24 4.56
CA LYS A 126 17.45 -5.39 3.96
C LYS A 126 17.43 -5.09 2.47
N LYS A 127 16.43 -5.71 1.82
CA LYS A 127 16.04 -5.41 0.44
C LYS A 127 14.57 -5.00 0.45
N LEU A 128 14.28 -3.85 -0.14
CA LEU A 128 12.92 -3.30 -0.25
C LEU A 128 12.59 -3.12 -1.72
N PHE A 129 11.43 -3.65 -2.12
CA PHE A 129 10.90 -3.41 -3.45
C PHE A 129 9.83 -2.35 -3.42
N PHE A 130 9.80 -1.54 -4.48
CA PHE A 130 8.68 -0.69 -4.83
C PHE A 130 8.22 -1.00 -6.25
N HIS A 131 6.91 -0.99 -6.44
CA HIS A 131 6.23 -1.23 -7.71
C HIS A 131 5.39 -0.02 -8.00
N LEU A 132 5.67 0.64 -9.12
CA LEU A 132 4.91 1.80 -9.56
C LEU A 132 4.26 1.42 -10.88
N GLU A 133 2.94 1.53 -10.95
CA GLU A 133 2.15 1.15 -12.11
C GLU A 133 1.24 2.31 -12.49
N GLY A 134 1.47 2.92 -13.65
CA GLY A 134 0.67 4.01 -14.18
C GLY A 134 1.48 5.09 -14.89
N PRO A 135 0.80 6.11 -15.45
CA PRO A 135 1.41 7.12 -16.33
C PRO A 135 2.49 7.96 -15.65
N ASP A 136 2.46 8.10 -14.32
CA ASP A 136 3.40 8.90 -13.56
C ASP A 136 4.48 8.07 -12.84
N ALA A 137 4.51 6.75 -13.05
CA ALA A 137 5.42 5.82 -12.37
C ALA A 137 6.90 6.23 -12.48
N ALA A 138 7.36 6.54 -13.70
CA ALA A 138 8.74 6.97 -13.93
C ALA A 138 9.07 8.30 -13.23
N ARG A 139 8.14 9.26 -13.27
CA ARG A 139 8.29 10.58 -12.62
C ARG A 139 8.36 10.45 -11.10
N TYR A 140 7.56 9.56 -10.51
CA TYR A 140 7.61 9.30 -9.08
C TYR A 140 8.88 8.55 -8.67
N ALA A 141 9.33 7.59 -9.48
CA ALA A 141 10.59 6.90 -9.23
C ALA A 141 11.83 7.83 -9.33
N ASP A 142 11.79 8.90 -10.13
CA ASP A 142 12.85 9.92 -10.18
C ASP A 142 12.98 10.71 -8.86
N LYS A 143 11.92 10.75 -8.05
CA LYS A 143 11.87 11.47 -6.77
C LYS A 143 12.11 10.58 -5.55
N MET A 144 12.54 9.33 -5.77
CA MET A 144 12.83 8.42 -4.67
C MET A 144 14.13 8.80 -3.98
N GLU A 145 14.07 8.89 -2.66
CA GLU A 145 15.20 9.23 -1.80
C GLU A 145 15.35 8.21 -0.68
N VAL A 146 16.60 7.90 -0.36
CA VAL A 146 16.98 7.11 0.83
C VAL A 146 17.29 8.10 1.95
N LYS A 147 16.62 7.94 3.10
CA LYS A 147 16.74 8.80 4.28
C LYS A 147 17.88 8.40 5.21
#